data_AF-A0A1M3M6W6-F1
#
_entry.id   AF-A0A1M3M6W6-F1
#
_cell.length_a   1.000
_cell.length_b   1.000
_cell.length_c   1.000
_cell.angle_alpha   90.00
_cell.angle_beta   90.00
_cell.angle_gamma   90.00
#
_symmetry.space_group_name_H-M   'P 1'
#
loop_
_entity.id
_entity.type
_entity.pdbx_description
1 polymer ?
#
loop_
_entity_poly.entity_id
_entity_poly.type
_entity_poly.pdbx_seq_one_letter_code
_entity_poly.pdbx_strand_id
1 'polypeptide(L)'
;MTNTAIAHLPETEAPSYRFDSADRIQIDGSDYAPVSRNKFGYVLKHLGEDGGLTISMDHTEIEERIKRGTLVVHRDWYDPRRANLRLQSPAPLLCDLPEKEQRIILWRIEFCERFLRMEASEPTVSRADEAMRPAIVRIQDDLLRLEAARQGKPRRCGRKTEHFDPPSPLT
;
A
#
# COMPACT_ATOMS: atom_id res chain seq x y z
N MET A 1 -56.25 -15.83 10.11
CA MET A 1 -54.92 -16.43 10.37
C MET A 1 -54.02 -16.11 9.19
N THR A 2 -53.35 -14.97 9.23
CA THR A 2 -52.45 -14.51 8.16
C THR A 2 -51.01 -14.75 8.60
N ASN A 3 -50.39 -15.74 7.97
CA ASN A 3 -49.03 -16.17 8.22
C ASN A 3 -48.08 -15.11 7.64
N THR A 4 -47.40 -14.36 8.50
CA THR A 4 -46.41 -13.36 8.08
C THR A 4 -45.09 -14.08 7.87
N ALA A 5 -44.70 -14.25 6.60
CA ALA A 5 -43.38 -14.73 6.24
C ALA A 5 -42.34 -13.69 6.69
N ILE A 6 -41.52 -14.07 7.67
CA ILE A 6 -40.31 -13.32 8.03
C ILE A 6 -39.32 -13.55 6.88
N ALA A 7 -39.08 -12.52 6.09
CA ALA A 7 -38.01 -12.50 5.11
C ALA A 7 -36.68 -12.67 5.85
N HIS A 8 -36.03 -13.81 5.67
CA HIS A 8 -34.65 -14.03 6.05
C HIS A 8 -33.78 -13.13 5.16
N LEU A 9 -33.36 -11.98 5.70
CA LEU A 9 -32.34 -11.15 5.08
C LEU A 9 -31.06 -11.99 4.99
N PRO A 10 -30.32 -11.97 3.87
CA PRO A 10 -29.07 -12.71 3.78
C PRO A 10 -28.11 -12.15 4.83
N GLU A 11 -27.66 -13.02 5.74
CA GLU A 11 -26.52 -12.73 6.61
C GLU A 11 -25.38 -12.27 5.70
N THR A 12 -24.88 -11.05 5.94
CA THR A 12 -23.82 -10.48 5.13
C THR A 12 -22.57 -11.30 5.41
N GLU A 13 -22.25 -12.24 4.53
CA GLU A 13 -21.09 -13.12 4.69
C GLU A 13 -19.84 -12.24 4.78
N ALA A 14 -19.15 -12.27 5.93
CA ALA A 14 -17.98 -11.46 6.16
C ALA A 14 -16.93 -11.69 5.06
N PRO A 15 -16.24 -10.65 4.57
CA PRO A 15 -15.27 -10.78 3.51
C PRO A 15 -14.14 -11.71 3.95
N SER A 16 -13.80 -12.66 3.07
CA SER A 16 -12.73 -13.61 3.36
C SER A 16 -11.37 -13.01 3.01
N TYR A 17 -10.64 -12.56 4.02
CA TYR A 17 -9.27 -12.08 3.87
C TYR A 17 -8.33 -13.25 3.55
N ARG A 18 -7.37 -13.04 2.66
CA ARG A 18 -6.27 -13.99 2.42
C ARG A 18 -5.11 -13.64 3.34
N PHE A 19 -4.62 -14.57 4.16
CA PHE A 19 -3.36 -14.46 4.89
C PHE A 19 -2.44 -15.60 4.47
N ASP A 20 -1.16 -15.30 4.25
CA ASP A 20 -0.13 -16.26 3.89
C ASP A 20 0.78 -16.58 5.08
N SER A 21 1.44 -17.73 5.05
CA SER A 21 2.38 -18.18 6.07
C SER A 21 3.56 -17.22 6.28
N ALA A 22 3.90 -16.44 5.25
CA ALA A 22 4.93 -15.41 5.30
C ALA A 22 4.41 -14.07 5.87
N ASP A 23 3.10 -13.91 6.11
CA ASP A 23 2.55 -12.68 6.66
C ASP A 23 2.75 -12.59 8.17
N ARG A 24 2.93 -11.38 8.68
CA ARG A 24 2.84 -11.08 10.10
C ARG A 24 1.50 -10.41 10.39
N ILE A 25 0.72 -11.03 11.28
CA ILE A 25 -0.56 -10.51 11.74
C ILE A 25 -0.34 -9.92 13.13
N GLN A 26 -0.49 -8.61 13.27
CA GLN A 26 -0.35 -7.93 14.55
C GLN A 26 -1.74 -7.66 15.13
N ILE A 27 -2.01 -8.17 16.34
CA ILE A 27 -3.29 -8.04 17.03
C ILE A 27 -3.03 -7.48 18.42
N ASP A 28 -3.61 -6.31 18.71
CA ASP A 28 -3.47 -5.64 20.02
C ASP A 28 -1.99 -5.48 20.47
N GLY A 29 -1.07 -5.32 19.51
CA GLY A 29 0.37 -5.19 19.74
C GLY A 29 1.16 -6.50 19.74
N SER A 30 0.50 -7.66 19.85
CA SER A 30 1.13 -8.97 19.77
C SER A 30 1.24 -9.48 18.34
N ASP A 31 2.36 -10.14 18.03
CA ASP A 31 2.65 -10.67 16.70
C ASP A 31 2.21 -12.14 16.57
N TYR A 32 1.56 -12.45 15.45
CA TYR A 32 1.06 -13.77 15.09
C TYR A 32 1.43 -14.17 13.65
N ALA A 33 1.55 -15.46 13.40
CA ALA A 33 1.67 -16.05 12.06
C ALA A 33 0.46 -16.93 11.71
N PRO A 34 -0.06 -16.88 10.48
CA PRO A 34 -1.08 -17.81 10.02
C PRO A 34 -0.54 -19.25 9.96
N VAL A 35 -1.26 -20.19 10.55
CA VAL A 35 -0.93 -21.62 10.54
C VAL A 35 -1.80 -22.38 9.56
N SER A 36 -3.10 -22.13 9.61
CA SER A 36 -4.06 -22.79 8.72
C SER A 36 -5.30 -21.92 8.53
N ARG A 37 -6.04 -22.24 7.47
CA ARG A 37 -7.30 -21.60 7.10
C ARG A 37 -8.34 -22.68 6.80
N ASN A 38 -9.57 -22.43 7.22
CA ASN A 38 -10.72 -23.21 6.78
C ASN A 38 -11.86 -22.26 6.36
N LYS A 39 -13.06 -22.80 6.12
CA LYS A 39 -14.23 -22.01 5.71
C LYS A 39 -14.78 -21.09 6.81
N PHE A 40 -14.39 -21.31 8.07
CA PHE A 40 -14.87 -20.54 9.22
C PHE A 40 -13.90 -19.42 9.58
N GLY A 41 -12.61 -19.58 9.30
CA GLY A 41 -11.61 -18.57 9.64
C GLY A 41 -10.17 -19.08 9.59
N TYR A 42 -9.35 -18.56 10.51
CA TYR A 42 -7.92 -18.81 10.59
C TYR A 42 -7.50 -19.33 11.96
N VAL A 43 -6.50 -20.21 11.95
CA VAL A 43 -5.69 -20.52 13.14
C VAL A 43 -4.40 -19.72 13.04
N LEU A 44 -4.12 -18.93 14.07
CA LEU A 44 -2.94 -18.09 14.17
C LEU A 44 -2.07 -18.57 15.33
N LYS A 45 -0.74 -18.54 15.17
CA LYS A 45 0.23 -18.87 16.22
C LYS A 45 0.87 -17.59 16.75
N HIS A 46 0.86 -17.41 18.07
CA HIS A 46 1.55 -16.32 18.74
C HIS A 46 3.07 -16.47 18.61
N LEU A 47 3.76 -15.36 18.39
CA LEU A 47 5.21 -15.31 18.12
C LEU A 47 6.02 -14.63 19.22
N GLY A 48 5.39 -14.19 20.32
CA GLY A 48 6.09 -13.65 21.49
C GLY A 48 6.81 -14.71 22.31
N GLU A 49 7.20 -14.36 23.54
CA GLU A 49 7.95 -15.26 24.46
C GLU A 49 7.21 -16.58 24.73
N ASP A 50 5.87 -16.53 24.81
CA ASP A 50 5.00 -17.72 24.90
C ASP A 50 4.76 -18.41 23.53
N GLY A 51 5.74 -18.33 22.63
CA GLY A 51 5.66 -18.73 21.24
C GLY A 51 5.25 -20.18 21.06
N GLY A 52 3.95 -20.43 20.87
CA GLY A 52 3.40 -21.77 20.96
C GLY A 52 1.88 -21.80 21.11
N LEU A 53 1.31 -20.74 21.71
CA LEU A 53 -0.14 -20.60 21.80
C LEU A 53 -0.75 -20.33 20.43
N THR A 54 -1.76 -21.13 20.08
CA THR A 54 -2.57 -20.94 18.87
C THR A 54 -3.94 -20.40 19.25
N ILE A 55 -4.39 -19.39 18.53
CA ILE A 55 -5.74 -18.85 18.62
C ILE A 55 -6.50 -19.11 17.32
N SER A 56 -7.81 -19.23 17.41
CA SER A 56 -8.71 -19.26 16.26
C SER A 56 -9.48 -17.96 16.17
N MET A 57 -9.60 -17.39 14.98
CA MET A 57 -10.49 -16.26 14.73
C MET A 57 -11.34 -16.56 13.50
N ASP A 58 -12.63 -16.28 13.60
CA ASP A 58 -13.55 -16.39 12.48
C ASP A 58 -13.44 -15.18 11.52
N HIS A 59 -14.04 -15.30 10.34
CA HIS A 59 -14.01 -14.23 9.34
C HIS A 59 -14.68 -12.93 9.79
N THR A 60 -15.71 -13.02 10.63
CA THR A 60 -16.43 -11.86 11.17
C THR A 60 -15.56 -11.10 12.16
N GLU A 61 -14.90 -11.81 13.09
CA GLU A 61 -13.96 -11.24 14.05
C GLU A 61 -12.77 -10.59 13.35
N ILE A 62 -12.23 -11.23 12.30
CA ILE A 62 -11.15 -10.65 11.49
C ILE A 62 -11.61 -9.33 10.86
N GLU A 63 -12.79 -9.31 10.25
CA GLU A 63 -13.33 -8.10 9.63
C GLU A 63 -13.52 -6.98 10.65
N GLU A 64 -14.10 -7.28 11.81
CA GLU A 64 -14.33 -6.30 12.87
C GLU A 64 -13.01 -5.72 13.40
N ARG A 65 -12.00 -6.56 13.64
CA ARG A 65 -10.69 -6.10 14.12
C ARG A 65 -9.95 -5.26 13.08
N ILE A 66 -10.07 -5.59 11.80
CA ILE A 66 -9.52 -4.76 10.71
C ILE A 66 -10.23 -3.41 10.68
N LYS A 67 -11.57 -3.38 10.73
CA LYS A 67 -12.36 -2.14 10.72
C LYS A 67 -12.03 -1.25 11.93
N ARG A 68 -11.77 -1.84 13.09
CA ARG A 68 -11.35 -1.13 14.31
C ARG A 68 -9.87 -0.73 14.33
N GLY A 69 -9.06 -1.25 13.40
CA GLY A 69 -7.62 -1.03 13.36
C GLY A 69 -6.83 -1.77 14.45
N THR A 70 -7.45 -2.73 15.14
CA THR A 70 -6.77 -3.55 16.16
C THR A 70 -6.07 -4.76 15.58
N LEU A 71 -6.34 -5.09 14.31
CA LEU A 71 -5.60 -6.07 13.51
C LEU A 71 -4.93 -5.38 12.32
N VAL A 72 -3.60 -5.52 12.24
CA VAL A 72 -2.78 -5.01 11.15
C VAL A 72 -2.06 -6.16 10.46
N VAL A 73 -2.11 -6.18 9.14
CA VAL A 73 -1.48 -7.22 8.31
C VAL A 73 -0.23 -6.66 7.65
N HIS A 74 0.93 -7.21 8.00
CA HIS A 74 2.21 -6.93 7.36
C HIS A 74 2.52 -8.03 6.35
N ARG A 75 2.31 -7.73 5.07
CA ARG A 75 2.45 -8.70 3.98
C ARG A 75 3.88 -9.16 3.79
N ASP A 76 4.05 -10.47 3.57
CA ASP A 76 5.33 -11.12 3.30
C ASP A 76 6.42 -10.73 4.31
N TRP A 77 6.01 -10.45 5.56
CA TRP A 77 6.94 -10.00 6.58
C TRP A 77 8.04 -11.04 6.79
N TYR A 78 7.71 -12.31 6.91
CA TYR A 78 8.69 -13.39 7.09
C TYR A 78 9.31 -13.92 5.79
N ASP A 79 9.02 -13.30 4.63
CA ASP A 79 9.71 -13.66 3.39
C ASP A 79 11.21 -13.31 3.47
N PRO A 80 12.13 -14.24 3.14
CA PRO A 80 13.57 -14.01 3.25
C PRO A 80 14.09 -12.82 2.45
N ARG A 81 13.51 -12.54 1.27
CA ARG A 81 13.96 -11.40 0.44
C ARG A 81 13.56 -10.09 1.12
N ARG A 82 12.31 -9.98 1.61
CA ARG A 82 11.86 -8.78 2.33
C ARG A 82 12.53 -8.63 3.69
N ALA A 83 12.81 -9.73 4.39
CA ALA A 83 13.58 -9.71 5.62
C ALA A 83 15.01 -9.18 5.39
N ASN A 84 15.69 -9.64 4.34
CA ASN A 84 17.00 -9.12 3.95
C ASN A 84 16.94 -7.63 3.57
N LEU A 85 15.90 -7.19 2.87
CA LEU A 85 15.73 -5.77 2.57
C LEU A 85 15.56 -4.92 3.84
N ARG A 86 14.86 -5.42 4.86
CA ARG A 86 14.73 -4.72 6.16
C ARG A 86 16.04 -4.64 6.93
N LEU A 87 16.95 -5.60 6.75
CA LEU A 87 18.31 -5.50 7.29
C LEU A 87 19.12 -4.38 6.62
N GLN A 88 18.89 -4.15 5.33
CA GLN A 88 19.60 -3.13 4.55
C GLN A 88 18.98 -1.73 4.69
N SER A 89 17.66 -1.67 4.90
CA SER A 89 16.90 -0.44 5.07
C SER A 89 15.96 -0.56 6.27
N PRO A 90 16.31 0.02 7.43
CA PRO A 90 15.52 -0.07 8.65
C PRO A 90 14.29 0.85 8.66
N ALA A 91 13.99 1.55 7.56
CA ALA A 91 12.83 2.44 7.44
C ALA A 91 11.63 1.69 6.81
N PRO A 92 10.72 1.09 7.62
CA PRO A 92 9.57 0.37 7.10
C PRO A 92 8.51 1.29 6.48
N LEU A 93 8.44 2.55 6.91
CA LEU A 93 7.49 3.53 6.40
C LEU A 93 8.19 4.66 5.65
N LEU A 94 7.47 5.26 4.70
CA LEU A 94 7.94 6.44 3.98
C LEU A 94 8.34 7.57 4.95
N CYS A 95 7.58 7.77 6.03
CA CYS A 95 7.85 8.82 7.02
C CYS A 95 9.14 8.58 7.82
N ASP A 96 9.67 7.36 7.82
CA ASP A 96 10.90 7.02 8.54
C ASP A 96 12.15 7.37 7.72
N LEU A 97 11.99 7.71 6.44
CA LEU A 97 13.08 8.12 5.57
C LEU A 97 13.46 9.60 5.80
N PRO A 98 14.70 10.01 5.52
CA PRO A 98 15.06 11.42 5.49
C PRO A 98 14.18 12.23 4.52
N GLU A 99 13.85 13.48 4.84
CA GLU A 99 12.95 14.34 4.04
C GLU A 99 13.35 14.39 2.55
N LYS A 100 14.66 14.39 2.27
CA LYS A 100 15.18 14.36 0.90
C LYS A 100 14.78 13.10 0.14
N GLU A 101 14.84 11.94 0.78
CA GLU A 101 14.44 10.66 0.19
C GLU A 101 12.93 10.53 0.07
N GLN A 102 12.18 11.00 1.08
CA GLN A 102 10.73 11.09 1.03
C GLN A 102 10.28 11.90 -0.19
N ARG A 103 10.90 13.07 -0.42
CA ARG A 103 10.59 13.94 -1.55
C ARG A 103 10.85 13.25 -2.89
N ILE A 104 11.95 12.51 -3.02
CA ILE A 104 12.27 11.73 -4.24
C ILE A 104 11.19 10.66 -4.48
N ILE A 105 10.82 9.90 -3.44
CA ILE A 105 9.83 8.82 -3.57
C ILE A 105 8.45 9.38 -3.92
N LEU A 106 8.00 10.43 -3.22
CA LEU A 106 6.73 11.09 -3.51
C LEU A 106 6.68 11.66 -4.92
N TRP A 107 7.78 12.26 -5.40
CA TRP A 107 7.87 12.74 -6.78
C TRP A 107 7.74 11.59 -7.79
N ARG A 108 8.39 10.44 -7.54
CA ARG A 108 8.26 9.24 -8.39
C ARG A 108 6.84 8.66 -8.37
N ILE A 109 6.21 8.59 -7.20
CA ILE A 109 4.83 8.11 -7.04
C ILE A 109 3.87 8.98 -7.85
N GLU A 110 3.96 10.30 -7.71
CA GLU A 110 3.12 11.25 -8.44
C GLU A 110 3.29 11.07 -9.96
N PHE A 111 4.52 10.84 -10.44
CA PHE A 111 4.79 10.58 -11.84
C PHE A 111 4.07 9.30 -12.33
N CYS A 112 4.22 8.20 -11.61
CA CYS A 112 3.56 6.93 -11.92
C CYS A 112 2.04 7.06 -11.91
N GLU A 113 1.46 7.73 -10.90
CA GLU A 113 0.02 7.93 -10.80
C GLU A 113 -0.55 8.78 -11.93
N ARG A 114 0.19 9.79 -12.40
CA ARG A 114 -0.19 10.58 -13.58
C ARG A 114 -0.13 9.76 -14.85
N PHE A 115 0.93 8.97 -15.03
CA PHE A 115 1.04 8.09 -16.18
C PHE A 115 -0.10 7.07 -16.22
N LEU A 116 -0.40 6.40 -15.11
CA LEU A 116 -1.49 5.42 -15.02
C LEU A 116 -2.86 6.04 -15.29
N ARG A 117 -3.08 7.29 -14.84
CA ARG A 117 -4.30 8.04 -15.18
C ARG A 117 -4.37 8.35 -16.67
N MET A 118 -3.27 8.79 -17.28
CA MET A 118 -3.20 9.05 -18.72
C MET A 118 -3.44 7.77 -19.53
N GLU A 119 -2.79 6.67 -19.17
CA GLU A 119 -2.96 5.33 -19.77
C GLU A 119 -4.43 4.87 -19.71
N ALA A 120 -5.11 5.10 -18.59
CA ALA A 120 -6.52 4.73 -18.44
C ALA A 120 -7.48 5.60 -19.26
N SER A 121 -7.14 6.86 -19.53
CA SER A 121 -8.03 7.82 -20.21
C SER A 121 -7.74 8.02 -21.70
N GLU A 122 -6.51 7.79 -22.14
CA GLU A 122 -6.02 8.10 -23.48
C GLU A 122 -5.58 6.82 -24.21
N PRO A 123 -6.27 6.38 -25.27
CA PRO A 123 -5.91 5.16 -26.01
C PRO A 123 -4.51 5.20 -26.67
N THR A 124 -3.95 6.39 -26.83
CA THR A 124 -2.64 6.63 -27.43
C THR A 124 -1.49 6.50 -26.44
N VAL A 125 -1.78 6.43 -25.13
CA VAL A 125 -0.78 6.27 -24.07
C VAL A 125 -0.68 4.79 -23.73
N SER A 126 0.52 4.23 -23.85
CA SER A 126 0.80 2.84 -23.52
C SER A 126 2.21 2.71 -22.95
N ARG A 127 2.55 1.51 -22.46
CA ARG A 127 3.86 1.20 -21.90
C ARG A 127 4.96 0.98 -22.93
N ALA A 128 4.66 1.16 -24.22
CA ALA A 128 5.68 1.15 -25.27
C ALA A 128 6.48 2.46 -25.25
N ASP A 129 7.80 2.39 -25.43
CA ASP A 129 8.71 3.54 -25.38
C ASP A 129 8.24 4.73 -26.22
N GLU A 130 7.76 4.48 -27.44
CA GLU A 130 7.30 5.50 -28.37
C GLU A 130 6.10 6.29 -27.83
N ALA A 131 5.17 5.61 -27.15
CA ALA A 131 4.00 6.22 -26.52
C ALA A 131 4.33 6.82 -25.15
N MET A 132 5.30 6.26 -24.44
CA MET A 132 5.69 6.70 -23.10
C MET A 132 6.50 8.00 -23.12
N ARG A 133 7.41 8.20 -24.10
CA ARG A 133 8.19 9.44 -24.24
C ARG A 133 7.33 10.72 -24.25
N PRO A 134 6.30 10.87 -25.11
CA PRO A 134 5.47 12.07 -25.10
C PRO A 134 4.64 12.20 -23.82
N ALA A 135 4.23 11.09 -23.19
CA ALA A 135 3.54 11.12 -21.91
C ALA A 135 4.47 11.64 -20.79
N ILE A 136 5.72 11.19 -20.76
CA ILE A 136 6.73 11.64 -19.79
C ILE A 136 6.94 13.15 -19.86
N VAL A 137 7.07 13.70 -21.07
CA VAL A 137 7.24 15.16 -21.28
C VAL A 137 6.03 15.93 -20.77
N ARG A 138 4.81 15.49 -21.09
CA ARG A 138 3.57 16.13 -20.63
C ARG A 138 3.47 16.12 -19.10
N ILE A 139 3.77 14.99 -18.47
CA ILE A 139 3.75 14.85 -17.01
C ILE A 139 4.76 15.79 -16.37
N GLN A 140 5.99 15.85 -16.90
CA GLN A 140 7.03 16.74 -16.38
C GLN A 140 6.60 18.22 -16.46
N ASP A 141 6.06 18.65 -17.60
CA ASP A 141 5.58 20.03 -17.79
C ASP A 141 4.50 20.40 -16.77
N ASP A 142 3.54 19.49 -16.54
CA ASP A 142 2.47 19.73 -15.58
C ASP A 142 2.99 19.78 -14.13
N LEU A 143 3.95 18.93 -13.77
CA LEU A 143 4.59 18.97 -12.46
C LEU A 143 5.35 20.27 -12.23
N LEU A 144 6.11 20.74 -13.22
CA LEU A 144 6.84 22.01 -13.15
C LEU A 144 5.87 23.20 -13.00
N ARG A 145 4.75 23.20 -13.71
CA ARG A 145 3.71 24.24 -13.56
C ARG A 145 3.09 24.25 -12.17
N LEU A 146 2.75 23.07 -11.64
CA LEU A 146 2.18 22.94 -10.29
C LEU A 146 3.17 23.37 -9.22
N GLU A 147 4.45 23.03 -9.39
CA GLU A 147 5.50 23.45 -8.48
C GLU A 147 5.71 24.98 -8.53
N ALA A 148 5.76 25.57 -9.72
CA ALA A 148 5.84 27.02 -9.89
C ALA A 148 4.64 27.74 -9.23
N ALA A 149 3.43 27.19 -9.38
CA ALA A 149 2.22 27.73 -8.76
C ALA A 149 2.26 27.64 -7.22
N ARG A 150 2.72 26.52 -6.65
CA ARG A 150 2.90 26.35 -5.20
C ARG A 150 3.92 27.32 -4.62
N GLN A 151 4.91 27.75 -5.40
CA GLN A 151 5.98 28.62 -4.92
C GLN A 151 5.59 30.10 -4.81
N GLY A 152 4.45 30.52 -5.38
CA GLY A 152 3.60 31.65 -4.95
C GLY A 152 4.16 33.09 -4.83
N LYS A 153 5.47 33.34 -4.80
CA LYS A 153 6.09 34.68 -4.69
C LYS A 153 7.45 34.73 -5.39
N PRO A 154 7.88 35.90 -5.92
CA PRO A 154 9.22 36.07 -6.46
C PRO A 154 10.25 35.74 -5.36
N ARG A 155 11.04 34.69 -5.60
CA ARG A 155 12.08 34.27 -4.67
C ARG A 155 13.22 35.29 -4.72
N ARG A 156 13.85 35.54 -3.59
CA ARG A 156 15.11 36.29 -3.52
C ARG A 156 16.14 35.60 -4.44
N CYS A 157 16.86 36.36 -5.25
CA CYS A 157 17.88 35.82 -6.15
C CYS A 157 18.90 34.95 -5.37
N GLY A 158 19.44 33.91 -6.01
CA GLY A 158 20.52 33.09 -5.46
C GLY A 158 20.12 31.82 -4.68
N ARG A 159 18.83 31.46 -4.60
CA ARG A 159 18.42 30.18 -4.01
C ARG A 159 18.54 29.05 -5.03
N LYS A 160 19.20 27.94 -4.64
CA LYS A 160 19.28 26.72 -5.47
C LYS A 160 17.89 26.10 -5.60
N THR A 161 17.46 25.85 -6.83
CA THR A 161 16.29 25.03 -7.14
C THR A 161 16.79 23.60 -7.36
N GLU A 162 16.22 22.64 -6.65
CA GLU A 162 16.42 21.23 -6.96
C GLU A 162 15.44 20.85 -8.06
N HIS A 163 15.95 20.39 -9.19
CA HIS A 163 15.15 19.84 -10.28
C HIS A 163 15.28 18.31 -10.27
N PHE A 164 14.17 17.60 -10.43
CA PHE A 164 14.19 16.15 -10.62
C PHE A 164 14.16 15.84 -12.11
N ASP A 165 15.13 15.04 -12.55
CA ASP A 165 15.15 14.55 -13.92
C ASP A 165 14.03 13.53 -14.12
N PRO A 166 13.23 13.66 -15.19
CA PRO A 166 12.13 12.74 -15.46
C PRO A 166 12.65 11.30 -15.65
N PRO A 167 11.82 10.28 -15.36
CA PRO A 167 12.19 8.90 -15.62
C PRO A 167 12.45 8.69 -17.12
N SER A 168 13.45 7.87 -17.42
CA SER A 168 13.74 7.43 -18.79
C SER A 168 12.95 6.16 -19.09
N PRO A 169 12.35 6.03 -20.29
CA PRO A 169 11.68 4.80 -20.70
C PRO A 169 12.66 3.65 -21.05
N LEU A 170 13.97 3.92 -21.14
CA LEU A 170 14.96 2.91 -21.51
C LEU A 170 15.15 1.84 -20.42
N THR A 171 14.91 0.59 -20.81
CA THR A 171 15.44 -0.63 -20.17
C THR A 171 16.36 -1.35 -21.15
#